data_AF-A0A1J3E990-F1
#
_entry.id   AF-A0A1J3E990-F1
#
_cell.length_a   1.000
_cell.length_b   1.000
_cell.length_c   1.000
_cell.angle_alpha   90.00
_cell.angle_beta   90.00
_cell.angle_gamma   90.00
#
_symmetry.space_group_name_H-M   'P 1'
#
loop_
_entity.id
_entity.type
_entity.pdbx_description
1 polymer ?
#
loop_
_entity_poly.entity_id
_entity_poly.type
_entity_poly.pdbx_seq_one_letter_code
_entity_poly.pdbx_strand_id
1 'polypeptide(L)'
;QRKLDELRAHLQDLRNEKAVRLQKVNSYVNAVHELSEIMSFDFSKALSNVHKSLTDSSKAHSKSISTDTLARLTELVESLKKEKHQRLLKLQGLGRTMQELWNLMETPMDKRRRFYDFSSLLSVPADDALEKGCLSLDIVREAEDEVKRLNALKSSKMKELVFKKQRELEEICRGVQMDVNSDAARQSLVDLIDSGDCDLSDILAS
;
A
#
# COMPACT_ATOMS: atom_id res chain seq x y z
N GLN A 1 54.93 -8.37 33.25
CA GLN A 1 54.00 -7.27 33.59
C GLN A 1 53.40 -6.63 32.34
N ARG A 2 54.17 -5.89 31.53
CA ARG A 2 53.68 -5.16 30.35
C ARG A 2 52.75 -5.94 29.40
N LYS A 3 53.14 -7.15 28.95
CA LYS A 3 52.32 -7.97 28.04
C LYS A 3 50.97 -8.38 28.65
N LEU A 4 50.91 -8.55 29.97
CA LEU A 4 49.68 -8.91 30.67
C LEU A 4 48.74 -7.71 30.82
N ASP A 5 49.30 -6.52 31.00
CA ASP A 5 48.54 -5.26 31.02
C ASP A 5 47.99 -4.92 29.62
N GLU A 6 48.79 -5.14 28.56
CA GLU A 6 48.34 -5.02 27.16
C GLU A 6 47.19 -5.98 26.82
N LEU A 7 47.29 -7.25 27.25
CA LEU A 7 46.21 -8.24 27.05
C LEU A 7 44.94 -7.89 27.84
N ARG A 8 45.07 -7.34 29.04
CA ARG A 8 43.92 -6.86 29.84
C ARG A 8 43.23 -5.69 29.17
N ALA A 9 43.98 -4.71 28.65
CA ALA A 9 43.44 -3.59 27.90
C ALA A 9 42.69 -4.07 26.65
N HIS A 10 43.32 -4.94 25.84
CA HIS A 10 42.70 -5.49 24.63
C HIS A 10 41.42 -6.27 24.92
N LEU A 11 41.40 -7.06 26.00
CA LEU A 11 40.20 -7.79 26.42
C LEU A 11 39.08 -6.84 26.90
N GLN A 12 39.43 -5.71 27.51
CA GLN A 12 38.45 -4.68 27.86
C GLN A 12 37.85 -4.03 26.61
N ASP A 13 38.67 -3.72 25.60
CA ASP A 13 38.20 -3.16 24.33
C ASP A 13 37.24 -4.11 23.61
N LEU A 14 37.58 -5.40 23.54
CA LEU A 14 36.71 -6.42 22.95
C LEU A 14 35.38 -6.59 23.69
N ARG A 15 35.39 -6.46 25.02
CA ARG A 15 34.15 -6.48 25.82
C ARG A 15 33.27 -5.27 25.53
N ASN A 16 33.88 -4.09 25.41
CA ASN A 16 33.18 -2.87 25.06
C ASN A 16 32.57 -2.98 23.65
N GLU A 17 33.35 -3.42 22.66
CA GLU A 17 32.85 -3.64 21.29
C GLU A 17 31.69 -4.64 21.26
N LYS A 18 31.82 -5.77 21.97
CA LYS A 18 30.76 -6.77 22.09
C LYS A 18 29.47 -6.16 22.64
N ALA A 19 29.55 -5.33 23.68
CA ALA A 19 28.40 -4.68 24.27
C ALA A 19 27.72 -3.72 23.29
N VAL A 20 28.51 -2.88 22.59
CA VAL A 20 28.02 -1.95 21.56
C VAL A 20 27.32 -2.68 20.43
N ARG A 21 27.94 -3.75 19.90
CA ARG A 21 27.33 -4.55 18.83
C ARG A 21 26.04 -5.23 19.27
N LEU A 22 25.99 -5.76 20.50
CA LEU A 22 24.78 -6.39 21.03
C LEU A 22 23.63 -5.37 21.18
N GLN A 23 23.93 -4.16 21.66
CA GLN A 23 22.95 -3.08 21.72
C GLN A 23 22.41 -2.73 20.32
N LYS A 24 23.29 -2.65 19.32
CA LYS A 24 22.91 -2.38 17.93
C LYS A 24 22.01 -3.47 17.35
N VAL A 25 22.34 -4.75 17.57
CA VAL A 25 21.49 -5.88 17.18
C VAL A 25 20.11 -5.79 17.84
N ASN A 26 20.04 -5.50 19.14
CA ASN A 26 18.76 -5.36 19.85
C ASN A 26 17.93 -4.19 19.29
N SER A 27 18.55 -3.06 18.97
CA SER A 27 17.88 -1.93 18.34
C SER A 27 17.28 -2.30 16.98
N TYR A 28 18.02 -3.02 16.12
CA TYR A 28 17.50 -3.47 14.84
C TYR A 28 16.37 -4.49 15.00
N VAL A 29 16.50 -5.45 15.92
CA VAL A 29 15.44 -6.42 16.21
C VAL A 29 14.15 -5.72 16.65
N ASN A 30 14.25 -4.70 17.51
CA ASN A 30 13.09 -3.90 17.92
C ASN A 30 12.48 -3.13 16.73
N ALA A 31 13.32 -2.51 15.89
CA ALA A 31 12.82 -1.82 14.69
C ALA A 31 12.08 -2.77 13.73
N VAL A 32 12.61 -3.99 13.51
CA VAL A 32 11.93 -5.01 12.70
C VAL A 32 10.61 -5.44 13.35
N HIS A 33 10.55 -5.53 14.69
CA HIS A 33 9.31 -5.83 15.42
C HIS A 33 8.26 -4.75 15.22
N GLU A 34 8.59 -3.48 15.44
CA GLU A 34 7.68 -2.35 15.22
C GLU A 34 7.16 -2.31 13.77
N LEU A 35 8.05 -2.51 12.79
CA LEU A 35 7.69 -2.59 11.38
C LEU A 35 6.75 -3.78 11.09
N SER A 36 6.96 -4.91 11.77
CA SER A 36 6.10 -6.10 11.65
C SER A 36 4.72 -5.89 12.22
N GLU A 37 4.58 -5.13 13.32
CA GLU A 37 3.28 -4.79 13.89
C GLU A 37 2.50 -3.87 12.95
N ILE A 38 3.15 -2.90 12.31
CA ILE A 38 2.51 -1.94 11.40
C ILE A 38 2.10 -2.61 10.07
N MET A 39 2.99 -3.41 9.48
CA MET A 39 2.79 -4.01 8.14
C MET A 39 2.25 -5.45 8.19
N SER A 40 2.02 -5.99 9.39
CA SER A 40 1.51 -7.35 9.67
C SER A 40 2.22 -8.46 8.91
N PHE A 41 3.56 -8.47 8.92
CA PHE A 41 4.35 -9.57 8.36
C PHE A 41 4.90 -10.48 9.47
N ASP A 42 5.33 -11.68 9.09
CA ASP A 42 5.94 -12.63 10.02
C ASP A 42 7.34 -12.19 10.46
N PHE A 43 7.41 -11.56 11.63
CA PHE A 43 8.62 -11.13 12.31
C PHE A 43 9.66 -12.26 12.46
N SER A 44 9.21 -13.43 12.90
CA SER A 44 10.09 -14.58 13.16
C SER A 44 10.72 -15.08 11.87
N LYS A 45 9.92 -15.19 10.80
CA LYS A 45 10.42 -15.54 9.48
C LYS A 45 11.44 -14.53 8.97
N ALA A 46 11.15 -13.23 9.08
CA ALA A 46 12.05 -12.17 8.65
C ALA A 46 13.41 -12.22 9.38
N LEU A 47 13.41 -12.41 10.70
CA LEU A 47 14.65 -12.56 11.46
C LEU A 47 15.39 -13.87 11.18
N SER A 48 14.67 -14.97 10.97
CA SER A 48 15.28 -16.27 10.66
C SER A 48 16.05 -16.25 9.35
N ASN A 49 15.59 -15.46 8.37
CA ASN A 49 16.29 -15.22 7.11
C ASN A 49 17.62 -14.52 7.35
N VAL A 50 17.70 -13.62 8.34
CA VAL A 50 18.96 -12.98 8.74
C VAL A 50 19.84 -13.94 9.53
N HIS A 51 19.36 -14.47 10.66
CA HIS A 51 20.10 -15.49 11.38
C HIS A 51 19.18 -16.24 12.34
N LYS A 52 19.23 -17.58 12.33
CA LYS A 52 18.38 -18.44 13.18
C LYS A 52 18.49 -18.13 14.68
N SER A 53 19.62 -17.60 15.13
CA SER A 53 19.81 -17.25 16.54
C SER A 53 19.07 -15.98 16.98
N LEU A 54 18.48 -15.22 16.06
CA LEU A 54 17.79 -13.96 16.37
C LEU A 54 16.33 -14.18 16.79
N THR A 55 15.74 -15.33 16.44
CA THR A 55 14.35 -15.70 16.76
C THR A 55 14.20 -16.39 18.11
N ASP A 56 15.27 -16.98 18.65
CA ASP A 56 15.23 -17.76 19.89
C ASP A 56 15.37 -16.83 21.11
N SER A 57 14.24 -16.30 21.59
CA SER A 57 14.18 -15.43 22.78
C SER A 57 14.67 -16.12 24.06
N SER A 58 14.69 -17.46 24.09
CA SER A 58 15.14 -18.27 25.23
C SER A 58 16.65 -18.21 25.45
N LYS A 59 17.43 -17.81 24.43
CA LYS A 59 18.90 -17.71 24.48
C LYS A 59 19.37 -16.29 24.17
N ALA A 60 19.09 -15.37 25.09
CA ALA A 60 19.59 -13.99 25.02
C ALA A 60 21.12 -13.88 24.79
N HIS A 61 21.88 -14.92 25.15
CA HIS A 61 23.33 -14.99 25.01
C HIS A 61 23.83 -15.58 23.66
N SER A 62 22.96 -16.02 22.76
CA SER A 62 23.36 -16.62 21.47
C SER A 62 23.05 -15.78 20.24
N LYS A 63 22.60 -14.52 20.40
CA LYS A 63 22.38 -13.63 19.25
C LYS A 63 23.70 -13.40 18.52
N SER A 64 23.73 -13.70 17.21
CA SER A 64 24.88 -13.37 16.37
C SER A 64 25.09 -11.85 16.35
N ILE A 65 26.32 -11.43 16.63
CA ILE A 65 26.79 -10.03 16.57
C ILE A 65 27.90 -9.86 15.51
N SER A 66 27.99 -10.82 14.58
CA SER A 66 28.97 -10.78 13.50
C SER A 66 28.72 -9.56 12.60
N THR A 67 29.77 -9.12 11.91
CA THR A 67 29.65 -8.02 10.94
C THR A 67 28.63 -8.33 9.85
N ASP A 68 28.59 -9.57 9.38
CA ASP A 68 27.60 -10.06 8.42
C ASP A 68 26.17 -9.93 8.97
N THR A 69 25.91 -10.41 10.19
CA THR A 69 24.57 -10.31 10.79
C THR A 69 24.13 -8.85 10.96
N LEU A 70 25.03 -7.96 11.37
CA LEU A 70 24.74 -6.53 11.47
C LEU A 70 24.45 -5.88 10.11
N ALA A 71 25.22 -6.23 9.07
CA ALA A 71 25.00 -5.72 7.71
C ALA A 71 23.62 -6.16 7.17
N ARG A 72 23.29 -7.44 7.33
CA ARG A 72 22.02 -8.01 6.88
C ARG A 72 20.82 -7.49 7.67
N LEU A 73 20.97 -7.24 8.97
CA LEU A 73 19.96 -6.53 9.77
C LEU A 73 19.75 -5.10 9.28
N THR A 74 20.82 -4.40 8.91
CA THR A 74 20.75 -3.03 8.39
C THR A 74 19.96 -3.00 7.08
N GLU A 75 20.32 -3.88 6.13
CA GLU A 75 19.62 -4.04 4.84
C GLU A 75 18.14 -4.40 5.03
N LEU A 76 17.83 -5.33 5.95
CA LEU A 76 16.46 -5.69 6.28
C LEU A 76 15.66 -4.49 6.82
N VAL A 77 16.22 -3.73 7.76
CA VAL A 77 15.52 -2.56 8.31
C VAL A 77 15.31 -1.48 7.25
N GLU A 78 16.30 -1.22 6.40
CA GLU A 78 16.18 -0.23 5.32
C GLU A 78 15.14 -0.63 4.27
N SER A 79 15.15 -1.90 3.84
CA SER A 79 14.15 -2.42 2.91
C SER A 79 12.73 -2.36 3.48
N LEU A 80 12.54 -2.73 4.75
CA LEU A 80 11.24 -2.65 5.40
C LEU A 80 10.76 -1.21 5.59
N LYS A 81 11.65 -0.27 5.90
CA LYS A 81 11.30 1.17 5.95
C LYS A 81 10.86 1.68 4.59
N LYS A 82 11.56 1.30 3.51
CA LYS A 82 11.17 1.64 2.14
C LYS A 82 9.82 1.04 1.78
N GLU A 83 9.58 -0.21 2.15
CA GLU A 83 8.28 -0.86 1.92
C GLU A 83 7.15 -0.18 2.71
N LYS A 84 7.37 0.18 3.98
CA LYS A 84 6.42 0.96 4.80
C LYS A 84 6.01 2.24 4.07
N HIS A 85 7.01 2.98 3.58
CA HIS A 85 6.80 4.23 2.85
C HIS A 85 6.00 4.01 1.56
N GLN A 86 6.37 2.99 0.77
CA GLN A 86 5.69 2.66 -0.48
C GLN A 86 4.22 2.26 -0.25
N ARG A 87 3.94 1.41 0.75
CA ARG A 87 2.57 1.00 1.08
C ARG A 87 1.73 2.18 1.55
N LEU A 88 2.29 3.07 2.38
CA LEU A 88 1.61 4.27 2.82
C LEU A 88 1.24 5.19 1.65
N LEU A 89 2.22 5.53 0.79
CA LEU A 89 1.95 6.39 -0.38
C LEU A 89 0.90 5.79 -1.30
N LYS A 90 0.96 4.47 -1.52
CA LYS A 90 -0.02 3.75 -2.34
C LYS A 90 -1.42 3.84 -1.73
N LEU A 91 -1.56 3.56 -0.44
CA LEU A 91 -2.84 3.68 0.27
C LEU A 91 -3.38 5.11 0.25
N GLN A 92 -2.52 6.11 0.40
CA GLN A 92 -2.93 7.51 0.31
C GLN A 92 -3.43 7.87 -1.10
N GLY A 93 -2.76 7.36 -2.14
CA GLY A 93 -3.20 7.51 -3.52
C GLY A 93 -4.57 6.87 -3.76
N LEU A 94 -4.71 5.60 -3.35
CA LEU A 94 -5.97 4.86 -3.45
C LEU A 94 -7.10 5.57 -2.70
N GLY A 95 -6.86 6.02 -1.46
CA GLY A 95 -7.85 6.72 -0.65
C GLY A 95 -8.34 8.02 -1.29
N ARG A 96 -7.46 8.80 -1.94
CA ARG A 96 -7.86 9.99 -2.71
C ARG A 96 -8.73 9.62 -3.90
N THR A 97 -8.32 8.63 -4.70
CA THR A 97 -9.11 8.15 -5.84
C THR A 97 -10.47 7.60 -5.41
N MET A 98 -10.55 6.88 -4.29
CA MET A 98 -11.81 6.41 -3.71
C MET A 98 -12.72 7.56 -3.33
N GLN A 99 -12.17 8.61 -2.71
CA GLN A 99 -12.94 9.81 -2.35
C GLN A 99 -13.51 10.53 -3.57
N GLU A 100 -12.71 10.69 -4.62
CA GLU A 100 -13.16 11.25 -5.91
C GLU A 100 -14.27 10.42 -6.53
N LEU A 101 -14.09 9.10 -6.61
CA LEU A 101 -15.09 8.19 -7.17
C LEU A 101 -16.37 8.16 -6.36
N TRP A 102 -16.31 8.13 -5.02
CA TRP A 102 -17.52 8.18 -4.20
C TRP A 102 -18.27 9.49 -4.35
N ASN A 103 -17.56 10.62 -4.48
CA ASN A 103 -18.17 11.92 -4.71
C ASN A 103 -18.84 11.98 -6.09
N LEU A 104 -18.14 11.52 -7.14
CA LEU A 104 -18.68 11.43 -8.49
C LEU A 104 -19.93 10.54 -8.56
N MET A 105 -19.91 9.43 -7.84
CA MET A 105 -20.98 8.43 -7.87
C MET A 105 -22.08 8.68 -6.83
N GLU A 106 -22.01 9.80 -6.09
CA GLU A 106 -22.93 10.16 -5.00
C GLU A 106 -23.14 9.00 -4.01
N THR A 107 -22.06 8.25 -3.72
CA THR A 107 -22.16 7.02 -2.91
C THR A 107 -22.55 7.38 -1.47
N PRO A 108 -23.56 6.75 -0.87
CA PRO A 108 -24.01 7.12 0.49
C PRO A 108 -22.98 6.69 1.56
N MET A 109 -22.99 7.40 2.70
CA MET A 109 -21.95 7.29 3.75
C MET A 109 -21.88 5.92 4.43
N ASP A 110 -23.01 5.21 4.52
CA ASP A 110 -23.08 3.83 5.03
C ASP A 110 -22.16 2.88 4.27
N LYS A 111 -22.05 3.08 2.94
CA LYS A 111 -21.16 2.30 2.06
C LYS A 111 -19.70 2.74 2.13
N ARG A 112 -19.44 3.99 2.55
CA ARG A 112 -18.07 4.53 2.73
C ARG A 112 -17.45 4.16 4.08
N ARG A 113 -18.26 3.82 5.09
CA ARG A 113 -17.84 3.65 6.49
C ARG A 113 -16.70 2.65 6.69
N ARG A 114 -16.64 1.59 5.88
CA ARG A 114 -15.57 0.57 5.95
C ARG A 114 -14.18 1.13 5.65
N PHE A 115 -14.12 2.28 4.98
CA PHE A 115 -12.87 2.93 4.60
C PHE A 115 -12.64 4.25 5.35
N TYR A 116 -13.40 4.53 6.41
CA TYR A 116 -13.28 5.78 7.16
C TYR A 116 -11.92 5.87 7.88
N ASP A 117 -11.39 4.73 8.31
CA ASP A 117 -10.08 4.62 8.95
C ASP A 117 -8.93 5.02 7.99
N PHE A 118 -9.14 4.96 6.67
CA PHE A 118 -8.14 5.45 5.71
C PHE A 118 -8.04 6.98 5.72
N SER A 119 -9.09 7.69 6.13
CA SER A 119 -9.08 9.14 6.14
C SER A 119 -8.05 9.70 7.13
N SER A 120 -7.75 8.97 8.20
CA SER A 120 -6.67 9.36 9.12
C SER A 120 -5.31 9.18 8.44
N LEU A 121 -5.11 8.10 7.68
CA LEU A 121 -3.86 7.80 6.96
C LEU A 121 -3.54 8.80 5.83
N LEU A 122 -4.55 9.49 5.28
CA LEU A 122 -4.37 10.48 4.21
C LEU A 122 -3.48 11.66 4.60
N SER A 123 -3.45 12.01 5.89
CA SER A 123 -2.71 13.19 6.40
C SER A 123 -1.46 12.81 7.20
N VAL A 124 -1.19 11.52 7.38
CA VAL A 124 -0.09 11.04 8.23
C VAL A 124 1.24 11.10 7.47
N PRO A 125 2.27 11.79 8.02
CA PRO A 125 3.64 11.71 7.54
C PRO A 125 4.20 10.29 7.59
N ALA A 126 5.12 9.95 6.69
CA ALA A 126 5.69 8.61 6.64
C ALA A 126 6.47 8.19 7.89
N ASP A 127 7.00 9.16 8.65
CA ASP A 127 7.83 8.92 9.83
C ASP A 127 7.03 8.83 11.13
N ASP A 128 5.73 9.13 11.09
CA ASP A 128 4.88 9.12 12.28
C ASP A 128 4.56 7.70 12.76
N ALA A 129 4.18 7.62 14.04
CA ALA A 129 3.70 6.41 14.67
C ALA A 129 2.38 5.98 14.01
N LEU A 130 2.41 4.82 13.36
CA LEU A 130 1.26 4.23 12.70
C LEU A 130 0.63 3.16 13.59
N GLU A 131 -0.68 3.00 13.48
CA GLU A 131 -1.40 1.95 14.17
C GLU A 131 -1.00 0.56 13.66
N LYS A 132 -1.13 -0.43 14.53
CA LYS A 132 -0.77 -1.82 14.19
C LYS A 132 -1.69 -2.33 13.08
N GLY A 133 -1.09 -2.93 12.06
CA GLY A 133 -1.75 -3.56 10.92
C GLY A 133 -2.38 -2.62 9.90
N CYS A 134 -2.26 -1.30 10.06
CA CYS A 134 -2.84 -0.33 9.15
C CYS A 134 -2.19 -0.34 7.75
N LEU A 135 -0.99 -0.95 7.61
CA LEU A 135 -0.29 -1.11 6.33
C LEU A 135 -0.13 -2.59 5.94
N SER A 136 -1.01 -3.47 6.41
CA SER A 136 -1.00 -4.88 5.99
C SER A 136 -1.27 -5.02 4.49
N LEU A 137 -0.79 -6.12 3.89
CA LEU A 137 -1.06 -6.41 2.48
C LEU A 137 -2.56 -6.59 2.20
N ASP A 138 -3.32 -7.08 3.18
CA ASP A 138 -4.75 -7.27 3.06
C ASP A 138 -5.49 -5.94 2.95
N ILE A 139 -5.09 -4.94 3.76
CA ILE A 139 -5.63 -3.58 3.71
C ILE A 139 -5.30 -2.89 2.38
N VAL A 140 -4.06 -3.03 1.90
CA VAL A 140 -3.66 -2.51 0.58
C VAL A 140 -4.51 -3.14 -0.53
N ARG A 141 -4.69 -4.46 -0.50
CA ARG A 141 -5.47 -5.20 -1.50
C ARG A 141 -6.95 -4.82 -1.47
N GLU A 142 -7.53 -4.68 -0.28
CA GLU A 142 -8.92 -4.26 -0.11
C GLU A 142 -9.17 -2.87 -0.71
N ALA A 143 -8.27 -1.93 -0.49
CA ALA A 143 -8.35 -0.59 -1.10
C ALA A 143 -8.25 -0.64 -2.63
N GLU A 144 -7.35 -1.47 -3.19
CA GLU A 144 -7.25 -1.66 -4.64
C GLU A 144 -8.53 -2.26 -5.24
N ASP A 145 -9.09 -3.26 -4.58
CA ASP A 145 -10.28 -3.95 -5.07
C ASP A 145 -11.51 -3.04 -5.00
N GLU A 146 -11.61 -2.17 -3.98
CA GLU A 146 -12.67 -1.17 -3.92
C GLU A 146 -12.53 -0.10 -5.03
N VAL A 147 -11.32 0.40 -5.31
CA VAL A 147 -11.09 1.31 -6.45
C VAL A 147 -11.51 0.65 -7.76
N LYS A 148 -11.12 -0.61 -7.99
CA LYS A 148 -11.54 -1.37 -9.20
C LYS A 148 -13.07 -1.49 -9.27
N ARG A 149 -13.72 -1.85 -8.15
CA ARG A 149 -15.17 -1.99 -8.07
C ARG A 149 -15.88 -0.66 -8.36
N LEU A 150 -15.37 0.46 -7.84
CA LEU A 150 -15.92 1.79 -8.09
C LEU A 150 -15.76 2.22 -9.54
N ASN A 151 -14.61 1.95 -10.16
CA ASN A 151 -14.40 2.23 -11.58
C ASN A 151 -15.33 1.40 -12.47
N ALA A 152 -15.53 0.11 -12.16
CA ALA A 152 -16.50 -0.72 -12.87
C ALA A 152 -17.93 -0.17 -12.72
N LEU A 153 -18.31 0.29 -11.52
CA LEU A 153 -19.60 0.92 -11.29
C LEU A 153 -19.75 2.23 -12.07
N LYS A 154 -18.70 3.06 -12.13
CA LYS A 154 -18.66 4.29 -12.94
C LYS A 154 -18.92 3.98 -14.40
N SER A 155 -18.18 3.03 -14.99
CA SER A 155 -18.38 2.60 -16.39
C SER A 155 -19.82 2.11 -16.63
N SER A 156 -20.33 1.24 -15.76
CA SER A 156 -21.70 0.72 -15.89
C SER A 156 -22.76 1.82 -15.87
N LYS A 157 -22.62 2.82 -14.97
CA LYS A 157 -23.56 3.94 -14.91
C LYS A 157 -23.44 4.86 -16.12
N MET A 158 -22.22 5.11 -16.60
CA MET A 158 -22.00 5.92 -17.80
C MET A 158 -22.65 5.28 -19.02
N LYS A 159 -22.51 3.97 -19.21
CA LYS A 159 -23.21 3.22 -20.27
C LYS A 159 -24.73 3.34 -20.17
N GLU A 160 -25.29 3.20 -18.96
CA GLU A 160 -26.72 3.34 -18.73
C GLU A 160 -27.24 4.73 -19.15
N LEU A 161 -26.52 5.79 -18.75
CA LEU A 161 -26.85 7.17 -19.11
C LEU A 161 -26.75 7.42 -20.61
N VAL A 162 -25.67 6.96 -21.25
CA VAL A 162 -25.46 7.08 -22.70
C VAL A 162 -26.57 6.37 -23.46
N PHE A 163 -26.90 5.13 -23.11
CA PHE A 163 -28.00 4.40 -23.77
C PHE A 163 -29.35 5.07 -23.55
N LYS A 164 -29.59 5.68 -22.39
CA LYS A 164 -30.83 6.44 -22.16
C LYS A 164 -30.89 7.65 -23.09
N LYS A 165 -29.81 8.43 -23.20
CA LYS A 165 -29.74 9.60 -24.08
C LYS A 165 -29.84 9.24 -25.56
N GLN A 166 -29.21 8.14 -25.97
CA GLN A 166 -29.29 7.66 -27.34
C GLN A 166 -30.72 7.24 -27.70
N ARG A 167 -31.44 6.53 -26.80
CA ARG A 167 -32.85 6.21 -27.01
C ARG A 167 -33.73 7.46 -27.14
N GLU A 168 -33.51 8.47 -26.29
CA GLU A 168 -34.21 9.77 -26.39
C GLU A 168 -33.97 10.43 -27.76
N LEU A 169 -32.75 10.39 -28.27
CA LEU A 169 -32.41 10.92 -29.61
C LEU A 169 -33.07 10.13 -30.74
N GLU A 170 -33.04 8.80 -30.68
CA GLU A 170 -33.68 7.94 -31.68
C GLU A 170 -35.21 8.17 -31.75
N GLU A 171 -35.86 8.40 -30.61
CA GLU A 171 -37.28 8.74 -30.55
C GLU A 171 -37.58 10.06 -31.28
N ILE A 172 -36.71 11.07 -31.11
CA ILE A 172 -36.82 12.34 -31.81
C ILE A 172 -36.60 12.15 -33.32
N CYS A 173 -35.54 11.44 -33.72
CA CYS A 173 -35.23 11.18 -35.13
C CYS A 173 -36.37 10.43 -35.85
N ARG A 174 -36.95 9.41 -35.20
CA ARG A 174 -38.13 8.72 -35.73
C ARG A 174 -39.32 9.66 -35.88
N GLY A 175 -39.52 10.56 -34.92
CA GLY A 175 -40.58 11.59 -34.98
C GLY A 175 -40.45 12.53 -36.19
N VAL A 176 -39.24 12.77 -36.68
CA VAL A 176 -38.95 13.60 -37.86
C VAL A 176 -38.62 12.80 -39.12
N GLN A 177 -38.89 11.48 -39.13
CA GLN A 177 -38.66 10.57 -40.26
C GLN A 177 -37.19 10.52 -40.75
N MET A 178 -36.23 10.73 -39.84
CA MET A 178 -34.81 10.53 -40.13
C MET A 178 -34.39 9.09 -39.81
N ASP A 179 -33.73 8.42 -40.77
CA ASP A 179 -33.14 7.10 -40.57
C ASP A 179 -31.70 7.23 -40.04
N VAL A 180 -31.40 6.58 -38.92
CA VAL A 180 -30.10 6.66 -38.23
C VAL A 180 -29.65 5.24 -37.89
N ASN A 181 -28.45 4.85 -38.35
CA ASN A 181 -27.85 3.57 -38.01
C ASN A 181 -27.21 3.62 -36.60
N SER A 182 -28.04 3.46 -35.57
CA SER A 182 -27.65 3.74 -34.17
C SER A 182 -26.81 2.67 -33.50
N ASP A 183 -26.83 1.42 -33.99
CA ASP A 183 -26.15 0.30 -33.34
C ASP A 183 -24.61 0.40 -33.41
N ALA A 184 -24.06 0.85 -34.55
CA ALA A 184 -22.62 1.04 -34.70
C ALA A 184 -22.09 2.19 -33.82
N ALA A 185 -22.82 3.29 -33.75
CA ALA A 185 -22.52 4.41 -32.86
C ALA A 185 -22.58 3.97 -31.38
N ARG A 186 -23.58 3.15 -31.03
CA ARG A 186 -23.74 2.61 -29.68
C ARG A 186 -22.55 1.75 -29.26
N GLN A 187 -22.07 0.88 -30.15
CA GLN A 187 -20.90 0.06 -29.87
C GLN A 187 -19.62 0.90 -29.74
N SER A 188 -19.43 1.89 -30.62
CA SER A 188 -18.29 2.81 -30.56
C SER A 188 -18.22 3.56 -29.21
N LEU A 189 -19.36 4.04 -28.71
CA LEU A 189 -19.43 4.71 -27.41
C LEU A 189 -19.12 3.77 -26.24
N VAL A 190 -19.54 2.51 -26.31
CA VAL A 190 -19.23 1.50 -25.29
C VAL A 190 -17.73 1.23 -25.24
N ASP A 191 -17.11 1.04 -26.40
CA ASP A 191 -15.67 0.77 -26.51
C ASP A 191 -14.85 1.96 -26.00
N LEU A 192 -15.30 3.18 -26.30
CA LEU A 192 -14.71 4.42 -25.78
C LEU A 192 -14.80 4.47 -24.25
N ILE A 193 -15.98 4.20 -23.67
CA ILE A 193 -16.18 4.15 -22.20
C ILE A 193 -15.27 3.12 -21.53
N ASP A 194 -15.11 1.94 -22.13
CA ASP A 194 -14.30 0.87 -21.57
C ASP A 194 -12.79 1.13 -21.70
N SER A 195 -12.37 1.96 -22.66
CA SER A 195 -10.98 2.39 -22.79
C SER A 195 -10.51 3.26 -21.59
N GLY A 196 -11.44 3.85 -20.86
CA GLY A 196 -11.15 4.68 -19.68
C GLY A 196 -10.57 6.07 -20.01
N ASP A 197 -10.38 6.39 -21.29
CA ASP A 197 -9.76 7.63 -21.79
C ASP A 197 -10.80 8.67 -22.26
N CYS A 198 -12.07 8.51 -21.88
CA CYS A 198 -13.11 9.43 -22.31
C CYS A 198 -13.04 10.75 -21.54
N ASP A 199 -12.78 11.84 -22.25
CA ASP A 199 -13.34 13.12 -21.84
C ASP A 199 -14.82 13.20 -22.28
N LEU A 200 -15.67 13.87 -21.49
CA LEU A 200 -17.11 14.00 -21.77
C LEU A 200 -17.37 14.65 -23.14
N SER A 201 -16.43 15.44 -23.64
CA SER A 201 -16.48 16.09 -24.94
C SER A 201 -16.36 15.11 -26.12
N ASP A 202 -15.57 14.04 -26.00
CA ASP A 202 -15.39 13.07 -27.09
C ASP A 202 -16.62 12.16 -27.25
N ILE A 203 -17.30 11.89 -26.14
CA ILE A 203 -18.58 11.16 -26.10
C ILE A 203 -19.70 11.95 -26.78
N LEU A 204 -19.68 13.29 -26.68
CA LEU A 204 -20.72 14.16 -27.25
C LEU A 204 -20.43 14.58 -28.70
N ALA A 205 -19.18 14.45 -29.16
CA ALA A 205 -18.77 14.78 -30.52
C ALA A 205 -18.91 13.63 -31.51
N SER A 206 -19.15 12.40 -31.03
CA SER A 206 -19.42 11.19 -31.83
C SER A 206 -20.91 10.96 -32.03
#